data_AF-A0AA43FAB9-F1
#
_entry.id   AF-A0AA43FAB9-F1
#
_cell.length_a   1.000
_cell.length_b   1.000
_cell.length_c   1.000
_cell.angle_alpha   90.00
_cell.angle_beta   90.00
_cell.angle_gamma   90.00
#
_symmetry.space_group_name_H-M   'P 1'
#
loop_
_entity.id
_entity.type
_entity.pdbx_description
1 polymer ?
#
loop_
_entity_poly.entity_id
_entity_poly.type
_entity_poly.pdbx_seq_one_letter_code
_entity_poly.pdbx_strand_id
1 'polypeptide(L)'
;MDRITEQDIAHALDVLGLTLPLTAQDLERAKRVQLYNWNPSRYAGLTNSPKQYTEQFRKAEEMTRTVEAAYALVSTVFVPDDAVH
;
A
#
# COMPACT_ATOMS: atom_id res chain seq x y z
N MET A 1 0.85 18.02 -15.79
CA MET A 1 -0.18 17.11 -15.26
C MET A 1 0.21 15.73 -15.74
N ASP A 2 0.81 14.94 -14.86
CA ASP A 2 1.16 13.56 -15.18
C ASP A 2 -0.15 12.79 -15.40
N ARG A 3 -0.37 12.30 -16.62
CA ARG A 3 -1.56 11.52 -16.95
C ARG A 3 -1.35 10.17 -16.27
N ILE A 4 -2.10 9.91 -15.19
CA ILE A 4 -2.14 8.58 -14.56
C ILE A 4 -2.45 7.57 -15.67
N THR A 5 -1.51 6.66 -15.95
CA THR A 5 -1.68 5.67 -17.01
C THR A 5 -2.31 4.40 -16.44
N GLU A 6 -2.85 3.56 -17.33
CA GLU A 6 -3.34 2.22 -16.96
C GLU A 6 -2.23 1.36 -16.34
N GLN A 7 -0.97 1.59 -16.73
CA GLN A 7 0.19 0.91 -16.14
C GLN A 7 0.43 1.35 -14.70
N ASP A 8 0.25 2.63 -14.38
CA ASP A 8 0.36 3.14 -13.00
C ASP A 8 -0.73 2.53 -12.11
N ILE A 9 -1.95 2.42 -12.64
CA ILE A 9 -3.07 1.78 -11.93
C ILE A 9 -2.79 0.29 -11.74
N ALA A 10 -2.37 -0.42 -12.79
CA ALA A 10 -2.03 -1.83 -12.70
C ALA A 10 -0.89 -2.09 -11.71
N HIS A 11 0.13 -1.23 -11.70
CA HIS A 11 1.22 -1.31 -10.73
C HIS A 11 0.75 -1.04 -9.30
N ALA A 12 -0.09 -0.03 -9.10
CA ALA A 12 -0.66 0.26 -7.78
C ALA A 12 -1.55 -0.89 -7.26
N LEU A 13 -2.31 -1.54 -8.15
CA LEU A 13 -3.10 -2.73 -7.84
C LEU A 13 -2.20 -3.91 -7.45
N ASP A 14 -1.10 -4.13 -8.17
CA ASP A 14 -0.11 -5.18 -7.84
C ASP A 14 0.53 -4.93 -6.47
N VAL A 15 0.94 -3.68 -6.17
CA VAL A 15 1.46 -3.28 -4.85
C VAL A 15 0.45 -3.57 -3.73
N LEU A 16 -0.83 -3.31 -3.99
CA LEU A 16 -1.91 -3.59 -3.03
C LEU A 16 -2.29 -5.08 -2.99
N GLY A 17 -1.85 -5.87 -3.96
CA GLY A 17 -2.25 -7.27 -4.12
C GLY A 17 -3.72 -7.43 -4.52
N LEU A 18 -4.25 -6.49 -5.30
CA LEU A 18 -5.63 -6.43 -5.74
C LEU A 18 -5.75 -6.68 -7.24
N THR A 19 -6.92 -7.16 -7.65
CA THR A 19 -7.32 -7.32 -9.06
C THR A 19 -8.72 -6.76 -9.27
N LEU A 20 -9.00 -6.24 -10.48
CA LEU A 20 -10.33 -5.75 -10.83
C LEU A 20 -11.31 -6.91 -11.14
N PRO A 21 -12.62 -6.76 -10.87
CA PRO A 21 -13.25 -5.63 -10.17
C PRO A 21 -13.02 -5.68 -8.65
N LEU A 22 -12.81 -4.52 -8.02
CA LEU A 22 -12.62 -4.38 -6.57
C LEU A 22 -13.61 -3.36 -6.00
N THR A 23 -13.90 -3.42 -4.70
CA THR A 23 -14.71 -2.42 -4.00
C THR A 23 -13.85 -1.47 -3.16
N ALA A 24 -14.42 -0.34 -2.75
CA ALA A 24 -13.75 0.57 -1.80
C ALA A 24 -13.36 -0.14 -0.49
N GLN A 25 -14.19 -1.09 -0.02
CA GLN A 25 -13.86 -1.93 1.13
C GLN A 25 -12.65 -2.85 0.87
N ASP A 26 -12.53 -3.43 -0.33
CA ASP A 26 -11.37 -4.25 -0.70
C ASP A 26 -10.10 -3.41 -0.73
N LEU A 27 -10.19 -2.18 -1.25
CA LEU A 27 -9.08 -1.23 -1.29
C LEU A 27 -8.60 -0.86 0.12
N GLU A 28 -9.53 -0.52 1.02
CA GLU A 28 -9.20 -0.26 2.43
C GLU A 28 -8.63 -1.49 3.15
N ARG A 29 -9.20 -2.67 2.89
CA ARG A 29 -8.75 -3.92 3.49
C ARG A 29 -7.33 -4.25 3.03
N ALA A 30 -7.05 -4.15 1.74
CA ALA A 30 -5.73 -4.36 1.17
C ALA A 30 -4.70 -3.40 1.76
N LYS A 31 -5.03 -2.10 1.86
CA LYS A 31 -4.18 -1.12 2.54
C LYS A 31 -3.86 -1.57 3.97
N ARG A 32 -4.87 -1.92 4.78
CA ARG A 32 -4.67 -2.36 6.16
C ARG A 32 -3.80 -3.62 6.25
N VAL A 33 -4.01 -4.60 5.37
CA VAL A 33 -3.22 -5.84 5.32
C VAL A 33 -1.76 -5.55 4.95
N GLN A 34 -1.53 -4.75 3.91
CA GLN A 34 -0.18 -4.39 3.48
C GLN A 34 0.56 -3.60 4.57
N LEU A 35 -0.07 -2.59 5.17
CA LEU A 35 0.53 -1.83 6.28
C LEU A 35 0.83 -2.72 7.51
N TYR A 36 -0.03 -3.71 7.77
CA TYR A 36 0.21 -4.67 8.84
C TYR A 36 1.37 -5.63 8.53
N ASN A 37 1.55 -6.02 7.27
CA ASN A 37 2.70 -6.82 6.84
C ASN A 37 4.01 -6.03 6.93
N TRP A 38 3.99 -4.76 6.52
CA TRP A 38 5.14 -3.86 6.59
C TRP A 38 5.30 -3.17 7.94
N ASN A 39 4.61 -3.61 9.01
CA ASN A 39 4.76 -2.98 10.31
C ASN A 39 6.20 -3.21 10.85
N PRO A 40 7.00 -2.14 11.05
CA PRO A 40 8.40 -2.25 11.48
C PRO A 40 8.58 -3.00 12.80
N SER A 41 7.56 -2.95 13.67
CA SER A 41 7.56 -3.64 14.97
C SER A 41 7.71 -5.15 14.83
N ARG A 42 7.32 -5.74 13.69
CA ARG A 42 7.46 -7.18 13.42
C ARG A 42 8.91 -7.57 13.17
N TYR A 43 9.74 -6.65 12.68
CA TYR A 43 11.15 -6.89 12.41
C TYR A 43 12.03 -6.69 13.65
N ALA A 44 11.52 -5.98 14.67
CA ALA A 44 12.23 -5.78 15.95
C ALA A 44 12.56 -7.10 16.67
N GLY A 45 11.73 -8.14 16.50
CA GLY A 45 11.96 -9.46 17.09
C GLY A 45 12.76 -10.43 16.22
N LEU A 46 13.09 -10.08 14.98
CA LEU A 46 13.70 -11.00 14.00
C LEU A 46 15.23 -10.90 13.93
N THR A 47 15.84 -9.84 14.49
CA THR A 47 17.29 -9.65 14.44
C THR A 47 17.84 -9.05 15.72
N ASN A 48 18.93 -9.63 16.23
CA ASN A 48 19.73 -9.07 17.32
C ASN A 48 20.77 -8.06 16.82
N SER A 49 20.81 -7.77 15.51
CA SER A 49 21.76 -6.85 14.91
C SER A 49 21.12 -5.49 14.62
N PRO A 50 21.57 -4.39 15.25
CA PRO A 50 20.97 -3.07 15.09
C PRO A 50 21.07 -2.53 13.65
N LYS A 51 22.12 -2.91 12.90
CA LYS A 51 22.25 -2.55 11.47
C LYS A 51 21.16 -3.17 10.61
N GLN A 52 20.96 -4.48 10.75
CA GLN A 52 19.92 -5.21 10.01
C GLN A 52 18.51 -4.75 10.41
N TYR A 53 18.31 -4.43 11.69
CA TYR A 53 17.06 -3.84 12.15
C TYR A 53 16.78 -2.51 11.43
N THR A 54 17.79 -1.63 11.37
CA THR A 54 17.66 -0.31 10.72
C THR A 54 17.40 -0.43 9.22
N GLU A 55 18.07 -1.36 8.51
CA GLU A 55 17.82 -1.60 7.09
C GLU A 55 16.41 -2.14 6.83
N GLN A 56 15.95 -3.11 7.63
CA GLN A 56 14.59 -3.65 7.52
C GLN A 56 13.54 -2.60 7.88
N PHE A 57 13.80 -1.77 8.88
CA PHE A 57 12.94 -0.64 9.25
C PHE A 57 12.78 0.34 8.09
N ARG A 58 13.88 0.77 7.46
CA ARG A 58 13.84 1.66 6.30
C ARG A 58 13.07 1.05 5.14
N LYS A 59 13.29 -0.24 4.85
CA LYS A 59 12.55 -0.96 3.82
C LYS A 59 11.05 -1.00 4.13
N ALA A 60 10.69 -1.25 5.39
CA ALA A 60 9.31 -1.25 5.85
C ALA A 60 8.66 0.13 5.69
N GLU A 61 9.36 1.22 6.04
CA GLU A 61 8.89 2.58 5.81
C GLU A 61 8.69 2.89 4.31
N GLU A 62 9.64 2.51 3.47
CA GLU A 62 9.56 2.70 2.02
C GLU A 62 8.34 1.97 1.44
N MET A 63 8.16 0.70 1.79
CA MET A 63 7.02 -0.09 1.34
C MET A 63 5.69 0.48 1.84
N THR A 64 5.66 0.97 3.08
CA THR A 64 4.47 1.65 3.65
C THR A 64 4.11 2.88 2.81
N ARG A 65 5.09 3.71 2.44
CA ARG A 65 4.86 4.87 1.56
C ARG A 65 4.37 4.46 0.17
N THR A 66 4.94 3.41 -0.40
CA THR A 66 4.51 2.88 -1.70
C THR A 66 3.05 2.40 -1.65
N VAL A 67 2.66 1.70 -0.58
CA VAL A 67 1.28 1.25 -0.35
C VAL A 67 0.32 2.44 -0.21
N GLU A 68 0.72 3.49 0.52
CA GLU A 68 -0.10 4.69 0.67
C GLU A 68 -0.25 5.46 -0.63
N ALA A 69 0.82 5.59 -1.42
CA ALA A 69 0.78 6.21 -2.74
C ALA A 69 -0.09 5.41 -3.72
N ALA A 70 0.04 4.07 -3.73
CA ALA A 70 -0.79 3.18 -4.53
C ALA A 70 -2.27 3.30 -4.15
N TYR A 71 -2.57 3.30 -2.84
CA TYR A 71 -3.92 3.52 -2.34
C TYR A 71 -4.49 4.88 -2.77
N ALA A 72 -3.72 5.96 -2.63
CA ALA A 72 -4.16 7.30 -3.02
C ALA A 72 -4.42 7.39 -4.53
N LEU A 73 -3.56 6.78 -5.36
CA LEU A 73 -3.72 6.71 -6.80
C LEU A 73 -4.99 5.93 -7.18
N VAL A 74 -5.14 4.70 -6.67
CA VAL A 74 -6.31 3.87 -6.94
C VAL A 74 -7.56 4.55 -6.41
N SER A 75 -7.56 5.14 -5.21
CA SER A 75 -8.73 5.85 -4.65
C SER A 75 -9.10 7.12 -5.42
N THR A 76 -8.15 7.76 -6.10
CA THR A 76 -8.41 8.96 -6.92
C THR A 76 -9.06 8.58 -8.26
N VAL A 77 -8.64 7.45 -8.84
CA VAL A 77 -9.21 6.92 -10.08
C VAL A 77 -10.53 6.19 -9.82
N PHE A 78 -10.57 5.43 -8.73
CA PHE A 78 -11.68 4.64 -8.24
C PHE A 78 -12.45 5.50 -7.25
N VAL A 79 -13.06 6.60 -7.74
CA VAL A 79 -14.01 7.38 -6.94
C VAL A 79 -15.23 6.48 -6.71
N PRO A 80 -15.50 6.02 -5.47
CA PRO A 80 -16.79 5.42 -5.21
C PRO A 80 -17.82 6.55 -5.30
N ASP A 81 -18.88 6.34 -6.07
CA ASP A 81 -20.05 7.23 -6.18
C ASP A 81 -20.83 7.37 -4.84
N ASP A 82 -20.26 6.91 -3.73
CA ASP A 82 -20.93 6.75 -2.43
C ASP A 82 -20.66 7.92 -1.46
N ALA A 83 -20.36 9.11 -1.99
CA ALA A 83 -20.36 10.36 -1.20
C ALA A 83 -21.78 10.94 -1.02
N VAL A 84 -22.82 10.10 -1.02
CA VAL A 84 -24.21 10.52 -0.80
C VAL A 84 -24.96 9.50 0.07
N HIS A 85 -24.81 9.60 1.39
CA HIS A 85 -25.98 9.46 2.27
C HIS A 85 -25.83 10.21 3.59
#